data_AF-A0AA85KGM5-F1
#
_entry.id   AF-A0AA85KGM5-F1
#
_cell.length_a   1.000
_cell.length_b   1.000
_cell.length_c   1.000
_cell.angle_alpha   90.00
_cell.angle_beta   90.00
_cell.angle_gamma   90.00
#
_symmetry.space_group_name_H-M   'P 1'
#
loop_
_entity.id
_entity.type
_entity.pdbx_description
1 polymer ?
#
loop_
_entity_poly.entity_id
_entity_poly.type
_entity_poly.pdbx_seq_one_letter_code
_entity_poly.pdbx_strand_id
1 'polypeptide(L)'
;MNTMIAKEKTNEENLNNENKLAEIDFVRSLKEKETEAANLQEKVDQTQKDKENLLNELVEVERAIMLWEKKVQLCEETKKSVDCEMGQGEISVMRHEIHRMEIRKSSLLQQQERLIQALERSVSKRDIIVNQSELVQLKKDKTQVRITAQRHIDDLKQKLKAIKQNSSICTQELGEIEEKTNILESELSMKKADAESEKTRADELMKKLQSLIDQKQIDLFELQMRQHATVYWEQVKEGKYRRLCPSITSAENERKRQINRARSLMAVIDHLVTEFPQIRKDLEPVGHLLESKLNSESSELKLDGVSAGTEDSLLI
;
A
#
# COMPACT_ATOMS: atom_id res chain seq x y z
N MET A 1 46.94 36.81 -82.42
CA MET A 1 47.41 36.46 -81.06
C MET A 1 46.47 37.05 -80.00
N ASN A 2 46.24 38.37 -79.96
CA ASN A 2 45.39 39.01 -78.95
C ASN A 2 43.91 38.57 -78.94
N THR A 3 43.33 38.23 -80.10
CA THR A 3 41.94 37.75 -80.20
C THR A 3 41.73 36.33 -79.68
N MET A 4 42.74 35.46 -79.81
CA MET A 4 42.69 34.09 -79.26
C MET A 4 42.82 34.12 -77.74
N ILE A 5 43.73 34.95 -77.21
CA ILE A 5 43.90 35.15 -75.76
C ILE A 5 42.63 35.71 -75.12
N ALA A 6 41.96 36.69 -75.76
CA ALA A 6 40.70 37.23 -75.27
C ALA A 6 39.58 36.16 -75.27
N LYS A 7 39.49 35.35 -76.32
CA LYS A 7 38.51 34.23 -76.38
C LYS A 7 38.77 33.18 -75.31
N GLU A 8 40.03 32.80 -75.12
CA GLU A 8 40.43 31.81 -74.11
C GLU A 8 40.13 32.33 -72.69
N LYS A 9 40.42 33.60 -72.42
CA LYS A 9 40.06 34.28 -71.16
C LYS A 9 38.55 34.33 -70.93
N THR A 10 37.76 34.68 -71.93
CA THR A 10 36.28 34.64 -71.80
C THR A 10 35.75 33.23 -71.58
N ASN A 11 36.40 32.22 -72.17
CA ASN A 11 35.99 30.82 -71.99
C ASN A 11 36.34 30.32 -70.59
N GLU A 12 37.51 30.71 -70.06
CA GLU A 12 37.92 30.47 -68.67
C GLU A 12 36.98 31.17 -67.68
N GLU A 13 36.61 32.43 -67.93
CA GLU A 13 35.64 33.17 -67.12
C GLU A 13 34.26 32.50 -67.14
N ASN A 14 33.79 32.04 -68.30
CA ASN A 14 32.53 31.31 -68.43
C ASN A 14 32.55 29.97 -67.69
N LEU A 15 33.60 29.16 -67.87
CA LEU A 15 33.77 27.89 -67.15
C LEU A 15 33.85 28.08 -65.63
N ASN A 16 34.54 29.13 -65.18
CA ASN A 16 34.61 29.47 -63.76
C ASN A 16 33.25 29.91 -63.21
N ASN A 17 32.48 30.68 -63.99
CA ASN A 17 31.13 31.08 -63.60
C ASN A 17 30.16 29.89 -63.57
N GLU A 18 30.24 28.98 -64.55
CA GLU A 18 29.45 27.74 -64.57
C GLU A 18 29.80 26.85 -63.37
N ASN A 19 31.09 26.67 -63.06
CA ASN A 19 31.50 25.93 -61.86
C ASN A 19 30.99 26.57 -60.57
N LYS A 20 31.05 27.90 -60.45
CA LYS A 20 30.50 28.61 -59.29
C LYS A 20 28.98 28.44 -59.16
N LEU A 21 28.25 28.49 -60.27
CA LEU A 21 26.80 28.26 -60.26
C LEU A 21 26.47 26.82 -59.85
N ALA A 22 27.20 25.84 -60.40
CA ALA A 22 27.05 24.44 -60.01
C ALA A 22 27.38 24.22 -58.53
N GLU A 23 28.44 24.84 -58.00
CA GLU A 23 28.80 24.79 -56.58
C GLU A 23 27.69 25.38 -55.69
N ILE A 24 27.14 26.54 -56.07
CA ILE A 24 26.02 27.17 -55.34
C ILE A 24 24.78 26.25 -55.34
N ASP A 25 24.45 25.64 -56.47
CA ASP A 25 23.30 24.75 -56.57
C ASP A 25 23.52 23.45 -55.79
N PHE A 26 24.73 22.89 -55.78
CA PHE A 26 25.07 21.75 -54.93
C PHE A 26 24.97 22.09 -53.44
N VAL A 27 25.50 23.24 -53.02
CA VAL A 27 25.40 23.69 -51.62
C VAL A 27 23.95 23.93 -51.22
N ARG A 28 23.12 24.50 -52.11
CA ARG A 28 21.69 24.68 -51.85
C ARG A 28 21.00 23.34 -51.69
N SER A 29 21.22 22.40 -52.61
CA SER A 29 20.63 21.06 -52.55
C SER A 29 21.07 20.29 -51.30
N LEU A 30 22.34 20.43 -50.90
CA LEU A 30 22.85 19.84 -49.67
C LEU A 30 22.11 20.38 -48.44
N LYS A 31 21.94 21.71 -48.34
CA LYS A 31 21.19 22.34 -47.24
C LYS A 31 19.71 21.94 -47.21
N GLU A 32 19.08 21.80 -48.37
CA GLU A 32 17.71 21.30 -48.46
C GLU A 32 17.61 19.86 -47.94
N LYS A 33 18.56 19.00 -48.29
CA LYS A 33 18.61 17.62 -47.79
C LYS A 33 18.96 17.52 -46.31
N GLU A 34 19.83 18.38 -45.81
CA GLU A 34 20.14 18.48 -44.38
C GLU A 34 18.93 18.94 -43.57
N THR A 35 18.17 19.92 -44.06
CA THR A 35 16.92 20.35 -43.39
C THR A 35 15.83 19.29 -43.47
N GLU A 36 15.69 18.58 -44.59
CA GLU A 36 14.79 17.43 -44.71
C GLU A 36 15.17 16.30 -43.73
N ALA A 37 16.47 15.98 -43.61
CA ALA A 37 16.96 14.99 -42.66
C ALA A 37 16.72 15.40 -41.20
N ALA A 38 16.95 16.68 -40.86
CA ALA A 38 16.67 17.21 -39.53
C ALA A 38 15.17 17.11 -39.18
N ASN A 39 14.29 17.46 -40.12
CA ASN A 39 12.83 17.36 -39.94
C ASN A 39 12.36 15.90 -39.79
N LEU A 40 12.97 14.97 -40.53
CA LEU A 40 12.68 13.54 -40.39
C LEU A 40 13.16 13.01 -39.04
N GLN A 41 14.32 13.44 -38.56
CA GLN A 41 14.82 13.06 -37.24
C GLN A 41 13.89 13.55 -36.12
N GLU A 42 13.41 14.80 -36.21
CA GLU A 42 12.45 15.34 -35.24
C GLU A 42 11.15 14.53 -35.22
N LYS A 43 10.64 14.10 -36.39
CA LYS A 43 9.46 13.22 -36.47
C LYS A 43 9.71 11.85 -35.86
N VAL A 44 10.91 11.28 -36.04
CA VAL A 44 11.30 10.01 -35.42
C VAL A 44 11.32 10.16 -33.90
N ASP A 45 11.95 11.21 -33.39
CA ASP A 45 12.05 11.48 -31.96
C ASP A 45 10.67 11.70 -31.33
N GLN A 46 9.79 12.43 -32.01
CA GLN A 46 8.40 12.64 -31.57
C GLN A 46 7.62 11.32 -31.54
N THR A 47 7.74 10.50 -32.59
CA THR A 47 7.07 9.19 -32.66
C THR A 47 7.61 8.24 -31.59
N GLN A 48 8.91 8.30 -31.30
CA GLN A 48 9.55 7.52 -30.23
C GLN A 48 8.98 7.91 -28.86
N LYS A 49 8.84 9.20 -28.60
CA LYS A 49 8.24 9.73 -27.37
C LYS A 49 6.77 9.34 -27.23
N ASP A 50 6.00 9.43 -28.31
CA ASP A 50 4.58 9.03 -28.31
C ASP A 50 4.44 7.52 -28.06
N LYS A 51 5.32 6.70 -28.63
CA LYS A 51 5.39 5.27 -28.34
C LYS A 51 5.70 4.99 -26.87
N GLU A 52 6.66 5.70 -26.27
CA GLU A 52 6.98 5.55 -24.84
C GLU A 52 5.81 5.95 -23.94
N ASN A 53 5.10 7.03 -24.27
CA ASN A 53 3.90 7.46 -23.56
C ASN A 53 2.80 6.40 -23.63
N LEU A 54 2.51 5.87 -24.83
CA LEU A 54 1.51 4.81 -25.02
C LEU A 54 1.88 3.51 -24.30
N LEU A 55 3.17 3.17 -24.22
CA LEU A 55 3.62 2.02 -23.44
C LEU A 55 3.39 2.23 -21.94
N ASN A 56 3.64 3.43 -21.42
CA ASN A 56 3.35 3.74 -20.02
C ASN A 56 1.84 3.69 -19.73
N GLU A 57 1.01 4.23 -20.60
CA GLU A 57 -0.45 4.15 -20.49
C GLU A 57 -0.95 2.70 -20.53
N LEU A 58 -0.39 1.87 -21.41
CA LEU A 58 -0.72 0.44 -21.50
C LEU A 58 -0.43 -0.27 -20.16
N VAL A 59 0.73 -0.03 -19.57
CA VAL A 59 1.11 -0.62 -18.27
C VAL A 59 0.14 -0.20 -17.16
N GLU A 60 -0.32 1.06 -17.15
CA GLU A 60 -1.32 1.52 -16.18
C GLU A 60 -2.69 0.85 -16.38
N VAL A 61 -3.12 0.65 -17.63
CA VAL A 61 -4.35 -0.07 -17.95
C VAL A 61 -4.23 -1.54 -17.53
N GLU A 62 -3.11 -2.21 -17.79
CA GLU A 62 -2.87 -3.59 -17.35
C GLU A 62 -2.93 -3.73 -15.82
N ARG A 63 -2.34 -2.78 -15.08
CA ARG A 63 -2.45 -2.72 -13.60
C ARG A 63 -3.91 -2.58 -13.16
N ALA A 64 -4.69 -1.73 -13.84
CA ALA A 64 -6.10 -1.55 -13.55
C ALA A 64 -6.90 -2.84 -13.82
N ILE A 65 -6.63 -3.53 -14.94
CA ILE A 65 -7.26 -4.82 -15.27
C ILE A 65 -6.97 -5.85 -14.18
N MET A 66 -5.70 -6.04 -13.80
CA MET A 66 -5.34 -6.98 -12.73
C MET A 66 -6.03 -6.66 -11.40
N LEU A 67 -6.17 -5.38 -11.05
CA LEU A 67 -6.87 -4.96 -9.84
C LEU A 67 -8.37 -5.30 -9.90
N TRP A 68 -9.00 -5.10 -11.05
CA TRP A 68 -10.40 -5.47 -11.26
C TRP A 68 -10.61 -6.99 -11.25
N GLU A 69 -9.73 -7.76 -11.87
CA GLU A 69 -9.76 -9.23 -11.81
C GLU A 69 -9.66 -9.73 -10.37
N LYS A 70 -8.74 -9.17 -9.57
CA LYS A 70 -8.63 -9.51 -8.14
C LYS A 70 -9.89 -9.14 -7.37
N LYS A 71 -10.51 -8.00 -7.65
CA LYS A 71 -11.79 -7.62 -7.03
C LYS A 71 -12.91 -8.60 -7.39
N VAL A 72 -12.99 -9.01 -8.65
CA VAL A 72 -13.99 -10.00 -9.10
C VAL A 72 -13.77 -11.33 -8.40
N GLN A 73 -12.53 -11.83 -8.34
CA GLN A 73 -12.19 -13.07 -7.63
C GLN A 73 -12.59 -13.01 -6.15
N LEU A 74 -12.24 -11.93 -5.44
CA LEU A 74 -12.62 -11.76 -4.04
C LEU A 74 -14.14 -11.72 -3.84
N CYS A 75 -14.87 -11.05 -4.73
CA CYS A 75 -16.33 -11.05 -4.71
C CYS A 75 -16.91 -12.45 -4.94
N GLU A 76 -16.35 -13.22 -5.88
CA GLU A 76 -16.78 -14.59 -6.14
C GLU A 76 -16.47 -15.54 -4.98
N GLU A 77 -15.29 -15.42 -4.37
CA GLU A 77 -14.90 -16.20 -3.19
C GLU A 77 -15.77 -15.85 -1.99
N THR A 78 -16.01 -14.56 -1.75
CA THR A 78 -16.90 -14.10 -0.68
C THR A 78 -18.31 -14.59 -0.93
N LYS A 79 -18.81 -14.47 -2.16
CA LYS A 79 -20.13 -14.99 -2.54
C LYS A 79 -20.20 -16.49 -2.31
N LYS A 80 -19.23 -17.27 -2.79
CA LYS A 80 -19.17 -18.72 -2.56
C LYS A 80 -19.13 -19.05 -1.07
N SER A 81 -18.36 -18.31 -0.26
CA SER A 81 -18.28 -18.50 1.19
C SER A 81 -19.59 -18.17 1.91
N VAL A 82 -20.35 -17.17 1.44
CA VAL A 82 -21.66 -16.80 1.98
C VAL A 82 -22.76 -17.76 1.49
N ASP A 83 -22.66 -18.20 0.24
CA ASP A 83 -23.58 -19.14 -0.39
C ASP A 83 -23.27 -20.61 -0.02
N CYS A 84 -22.15 -20.90 0.64
CA CYS A 84 -21.88 -22.21 1.24
C CYS A 84 -23.09 -22.58 2.10
N GLU A 85 -23.76 -23.68 1.76
CA GLU A 85 -25.01 -24.17 2.36
C GLU A 85 -24.93 -24.44 3.88
N MET A 86 -23.76 -24.24 4.47
CA MET A 86 -23.42 -24.36 5.88
C MET A 86 -24.21 -23.32 6.70
N GLY A 87 -25.46 -23.63 6.98
CA GLY A 87 -26.41 -22.82 7.75
C GLY A 87 -27.77 -22.65 7.07
N GLN A 88 -27.87 -22.71 5.74
CA GLN A 88 -29.17 -22.59 5.07
C GLN A 88 -30.11 -23.78 5.37
N GLY A 89 -29.55 -24.99 5.49
CA GLY A 89 -30.28 -26.18 5.91
C GLY A 89 -30.83 -26.06 7.33
N GLU A 90 -29.99 -25.61 8.27
CA GLU A 90 -30.37 -25.41 9.68
C GLU A 90 -31.44 -24.32 9.83
N ILE A 91 -31.29 -23.18 9.14
CA ILE A 91 -32.30 -22.12 9.12
C ILE A 91 -33.62 -22.64 8.53
N SER A 92 -33.57 -23.46 7.48
CA SER A 92 -34.77 -24.09 6.92
C SER A 92 -35.45 -25.02 7.93
N VAL A 93 -34.69 -25.88 8.61
CA VAL A 93 -35.21 -26.76 9.67
C VAL A 93 -35.83 -25.94 10.82
N MET A 94 -35.15 -24.89 11.28
CA MET A 94 -35.66 -23.99 12.31
C MET A 94 -36.94 -23.29 11.87
N ARG A 95 -37.05 -22.84 10.61
CA ARG A 95 -38.30 -22.26 10.07
C ARG A 95 -39.46 -23.25 10.10
N HIS A 96 -39.23 -24.49 9.71
CA HIS A 96 -40.25 -25.54 9.79
C HIS A 96 -40.66 -25.85 11.24
N GLU A 97 -39.68 -25.86 12.16
CA GLU A 97 -39.94 -26.05 13.58
C GLU A 97 -40.78 -24.91 14.17
N ILE A 98 -40.42 -23.66 13.88
CA ILE A 98 -41.19 -22.48 14.30
C ILE A 98 -42.63 -22.59 13.79
N HIS A 99 -42.81 -22.90 12.51
CA HIS A 99 -44.15 -23.06 11.94
C HIS A 99 -44.94 -24.19 12.62
N ARG A 100 -44.27 -25.33 12.91
CA ARG A 100 -44.89 -26.44 13.65
C ARG A 100 -45.30 -26.02 15.06
N MET A 101 -44.46 -25.25 15.75
CA MET A 101 -44.78 -24.73 17.08
C MET A 101 -45.91 -23.71 17.06
N GLU A 102 -45.99 -22.85 16.04
CA GLU A 102 -47.09 -21.91 15.84
C GLU A 102 -48.43 -22.62 15.64
N ILE A 103 -48.45 -23.67 14.81
CA ILE A 103 -49.63 -24.52 14.63
C ILE A 103 -50.02 -25.18 15.95
N ARG A 104 -49.05 -25.75 16.68
CA ARG A 104 -49.31 -26.37 17.98
C ARG A 104 -49.86 -25.38 19.00
N LYS A 105 -49.31 -24.16 19.03
CA LYS A 105 -49.80 -23.06 19.88
C LYS A 105 -51.25 -22.71 19.55
N SER A 106 -51.57 -22.56 18.27
CA SER A 106 -52.95 -22.29 17.83
C SER A 106 -53.92 -23.40 18.25
N SER A 107 -53.51 -24.66 18.07
CA SER A 107 -54.30 -25.83 18.51
C SER A 107 -54.51 -25.86 20.03
N LEU A 108 -53.47 -25.57 20.82
CA LEU A 108 -53.56 -25.49 22.27
C LEU A 108 -54.49 -24.37 22.73
N LEU A 109 -54.44 -23.20 22.09
CA LEU A 109 -55.36 -22.10 22.39
C LEU A 109 -56.83 -22.49 22.12
N GLN A 110 -57.09 -23.20 21.02
CA GLN A 110 -58.44 -23.73 20.75
C GLN A 110 -58.88 -24.75 21.80
N GLN A 111 -57.98 -25.63 22.26
CA GLN A 111 -58.30 -26.58 23.34
C GLN A 111 -58.55 -25.87 24.67
N GLN A 112 -57.75 -24.85 24.99
CA GLN A 112 -57.94 -24.02 26.18
C GLN A 112 -59.31 -23.33 26.16
N GLU A 113 -59.70 -22.75 25.03
CA GLU A 113 -61.01 -22.12 24.85
C GLU A 113 -62.16 -23.11 25.06
N ARG A 114 -62.06 -24.33 24.51
CA ARG A 114 -63.05 -25.39 24.75
C ARG A 114 -63.12 -25.79 26.23
N LEU A 115 -61.99 -25.84 26.91
CA LEU A 115 -61.91 -26.11 28.35
C LEU A 115 -62.54 -25.00 29.18
N ILE A 116 -62.32 -23.74 28.82
CA ILE A 116 -62.97 -22.58 29.45
C ILE A 116 -64.49 -22.67 29.27
N GLN A 117 -64.98 -22.91 28.06
CA GLN A 117 -66.42 -23.08 27.82
C GLN A 117 -67.01 -24.27 28.59
N ALA A 118 -66.27 -25.38 28.68
CA ALA A 118 -66.70 -26.53 29.48
C ALA A 118 -66.71 -26.21 30.98
N LEU A 119 -65.74 -25.44 31.47
CA LEU A 119 -65.68 -24.94 32.84
C LEU A 119 -66.83 -23.99 33.12
N GLU A 120 -67.12 -23.03 32.25
CA GLU A 120 -68.25 -22.12 32.36
C GLU A 120 -69.57 -22.90 32.43
N ARG A 121 -69.80 -23.85 31.53
CA ARG A 121 -70.98 -24.74 31.59
C ARG A 121 -71.02 -25.55 32.88
N SER A 122 -69.88 -26.04 33.36
CA SER A 122 -69.81 -26.77 34.62
C SER A 122 -70.02 -25.87 35.83
N VAL A 123 -69.60 -24.61 35.78
CA VAL A 123 -69.86 -23.59 36.79
C VAL A 123 -71.33 -23.23 36.76
N SER A 124 -71.94 -22.94 35.62
CA SER A 124 -73.39 -22.71 35.51
C SER A 124 -74.20 -23.91 36.02
N LYS A 125 -73.81 -25.15 35.66
CA LYS A 125 -74.42 -26.36 36.22
C LYS A 125 -74.20 -26.46 37.71
N ARG A 126 -72.99 -26.14 38.20
CA ARG A 126 -72.69 -26.14 39.63
C ARG A 126 -73.48 -25.05 40.34
N ASP A 127 -73.67 -23.86 39.80
CA ASP A 127 -74.46 -22.78 40.40
C ASP A 127 -75.93 -23.18 40.43
N ILE A 128 -76.43 -23.87 39.41
CA ILE A 128 -77.77 -24.51 39.45
C ILE A 128 -77.83 -25.57 40.57
N ILE A 129 -76.84 -26.45 40.65
CA ILE A 129 -76.75 -27.50 41.67
C ILE A 129 -76.51 -26.91 43.07
N VAL A 130 -75.76 -25.83 43.20
CA VAL A 130 -75.40 -25.13 44.44
C VAL A 130 -76.57 -24.30 44.91
N ASN A 131 -77.31 -23.65 44.02
CA ASN A 131 -78.60 -23.05 44.36
C ASN A 131 -79.62 -24.14 44.76
N GLN A 132 -79.53 -25.36 44.19
CA GLN A 132 -80.31 -26.53 44.62
C GLN A 132 -79.76 -27.20 45.91
N SER A 133 -78.45 -27.10 46.20
CA SER A 133 -77.77 -27.70 47.36
C SER A 133 -77.60 -26.73 48.53
N GLU A 134 -77.78 -25.43 48.32
CA GLU A 134 -78.01 -24.44 49.37
C GLU A 134 -79.38 -24.70 50.02
N LEU A 135 -80.32 -25.29 49.28
CA LEU A 135 -81.53 -25.93 49.81
C LEU A 135 -81.31 -27.36 50.33
N VAL A 136 -80.25 -28.05 49.88
CA VAL A 136 -79.92 -29.43 50.24
C VAL A 136 -78.45 -29.56 50.65
N GLN A 137 -78.21 -29.19 51.91
CA GLN A 137 -77.18 -29.74 52.79
C GLN A 137 -75.77 -29.13 52.80
N LEU A 138 -75.51 -28.52 53.97
CA LEU A 138 -74.34 -28.68 54.82
C LEU A 138 -73.56 -29.99 54.61
N LYS A 139 -72.22 -29.85 54.70
CA LYS A 139 -71.14 -30.84 54.92
C LYS A 139 -70.41 -31.30 53.64
N LYS A 140 -69.31 -30.60 53.35
CA LYS A 140 -68.21 -31.15 52.52
C LYS A 140 -67.19 -31.87 53.41
N ASP A 141 -66.83 -33.07 52.99
CA ASP A 141 -65.88 -33.94 53.66
C ASP A 141 -64.44 -33.42 53.58
N LYS A 142 -63.80 -33.31 54.76
CA LYS A 142 -62.41 -32.87 54.97
C LYS A 142 -61.36 -33.80 54.35
N THR A 143 -61.74 -35.02 53.95
CA THR A 143 -60.85 -36.05 53.39
C THR A 143 -60.48 -35.78 51.94
N GLN A 144 -61.40 -35.22 51.13
CA GLN A 144 -61.17 -34.91 49.71
C GLN A 144 -60.12 -33.78 49.53
N VAL A 145 -60.19 -32.74 50.38
CA VAL A 145 -59.27 -31.59 50.38
C VAL A 145 -57.84 -32.01 50.74
N ARG A 146 -57.70 -33.00 51.63
CA ARG A 146 -56.40 -33.52 52.05
C ARG A 146 -55.70 -34.29 50.93
N ILE A 147 -56.45 -35.07 50.15
CA ILE A 147 -55.89 -35.87 49.04
C ILE A 147 -55.45 -34.97 47.87
N THR A 148 -56.21 -33.92 47.55
CA THR A 148 -55.82 -32.95 46.51
C THR A 148 -54.62 -32.11 46.93
N ALA A 149 -54.56 -31.67 48.19
CA ALA A 149 -53.38 -30.96 48.71
C ALA A 149 -52.11 -31.85 48.66
N GLN A 150 -52.24 -33.13 49.02
CA GLN A 150 -51.11 -34.07 48.96
C GLN A 150 -50.58 -34.26 47.53
N ARG A 151 -51.47 -34.42 46.54
CA ARG A 151 -51.06 -34.52 45.12
C ARG A 151 -50.31 -33.28 44.64
N HIS A 152 -50.75 -32.08 45.03
CA HIS A 152 -50.03 -30.85 44.69
C HIS A 152 -48.66 -30.75 45.34
N ILE A 153 -48.52 -31.21 46.58
CA ILE A 153 -47.22 -31.27 47.26
C ILE A 153 -46.27 -32.22 46.51
N ASP A 154 -46.76 -33.37 46.07
CA ASP A 154 -45.93 -34.35 45.37
C ASP A 154 -45.54 -33.88 43.96
N ASP A 155 -46.44 -33.21 43.23
CA ASP A 155 -46.14 -32.52 41.96
C ASP A 155 -45.07 -31.42 42.14
N LEU A 156 -45.19 -30.61 43.19
CA LEU A 156 -44.21 -29.55 43.48
C LEU A 156 -42.84 -30.13 43.83
N LYS A 157 -42.79 -31.26 44.55
CA LYS A 157 -41.54 -31.98 44.83
C LYS A 157 -40.92 -32.53 43.55
N GLN A 158 -41.71 -33.08 42.63
CA GLN A 158 -41.21 -33.58 41.35
C GLN A 158 -40.65 -32.45 40.48
N LYS A 159 -41.36 -31.31 40.41
CA LYS A 159 -40.87 -30.10 39.72
C LYS A 159 -39.59 -29.55 40.34
N LEU A 160 -39.51 -29.49 41.67
CA LEU A 160 -38.32 -29.04 42.38
C LEU A 160 -37.11 -29.94 42.07
N LYS A 161 -37.31 -31.27 41.98
CA LYS A 161 -36.26 -32.21 41.61
C LYS A 161 -35.78 -32.00 40.17
N ALA A 162 -36.71 -31.80 39.23
CA ALA A 162 -36.37 -31.50 37.84
C ALA A 162 -35.61 -30.17 37.70
N ILE A 163 -36.04 -29.12 38.40
CA ILE A 163 -35.36 -27.81 38.39
C ILE A 163 -33.94 -27.94 38.97
N LYS A 164 -33.74 -28.69 40.06
CA LYS A 164 -32.39 -28.93 40.61
C LYS A 164 -31.48 -29.67 39.63
N GLN A 165 -32.02 -30.68 38.95
CA GLN A 165 -31.25 -31.42 37.94
C GLN A 165 -30.87 -30.52 36.76
N ASN A 166 -31.82 -29.74 36.24
CA ASN A 166 -31.54 -28.78 35.16
C ASN A 166 -30.54 -27.70 35.60
N SER A 167 -30.65 -27.20 36.82
CA SER A 167 -29.68 -26.25 37.37
C SER A 167 -28.27 -26.84 37.41
N SER A 168 -28.13 -28.12 37.77
CA SER A 168 -26.83 -28.82 37.78
C SER A 168 -26.24 -28.96 36.37
N ILE A 169 -27.09 -29.23 35.37
CA ILE A 169 -26.67 -29.31 33.97
C ILE A 169 -26.21 -27.94 33.47
N CYS A 170 -27.01 -26.89 33.70
CA CYS A 170 -26.63 -25.54 33.30
C CYS A 170 -25.34 -25.06 33.98
N THR A 171 -25.10 -25.42 35.26
CA THR A 171 -23.83 -25.08 35.92
C THR A 171 -22.63 -25.81 35.31
N GLN A 172 -22.81 -27.04 34.83
CA GLN A 172 -21.76 -27.78 34.14
C GLN A 172 -21.47 -27.14 32.77
N GLU A 173 -22.52 -26.86 31.99
CA GLU A 173 -22.39 -26.20 30.69
C GLU A 173 -21.72 -24.82 30.81
N LEU A 174 -22.05 -24.05 31.85
CA LEU A 174 -21.38 -22.79 32.14
C LEU A 174 -19.87 -22.97 32.38
N GLY A 175 -19.48 -23.96 33.17
CA GLY A 175 -18.06 -24.26 33.42
C GLY A 175 -17.31 -24.65 32.14
N GLU A 176 -17.93 -25.48 31.28
CA GLU A 176 -17.34 -25.86 29.99
C GLU A 176 -17.19 -24.66 29.04
N ILE A 177 -18.14 -23.72 29.05
CA ILE A 177 -18.06 -22.49 28.26
C ILE A 177 -16.97 -21.57 28.82
N GLU A 178 -16.90 -21.37 30.14
CA GLU A 178 -15.87 -20.56 30.79
C GLU A 178 -14.46 -21.10 30.48
N GLU A 179 -14.25 -22.41 30.53
CA GLU A 179 -12.96 -23.03 30.18
C GLU A 179 -12.59 -22.79 28.71
N LYS A 180 -13.54 -22.94 27.79
CA LYS A 180 -13.33 -22.62 26.36
C LYS A 180 -13.01 -21.15 26.15
N THR A 181 -13.73 -20.24 26.83
CA THR A 181 -13.48 -18.81 26.75
C THR A 181 -12.07 -18.47 27.23
N ASN A 182 -11.63 -19.04 28.36
CA ASN A 182 -10.29 -18.82 28.88
C ASN A 182 -9.19 -19.33 27.93
N ILE A 183 -9.39 -20.48 27.28
CA ILE A 183 -8.46 -21.00 26.27
C ILE A 183 -8.37 -20.05 25.07
N LEU A 184 -9.53 -19.62 24.54
CA LEU A 184 -9.59 -18.69 23.41
C LEU A 184 -8.97 -17.32 23.75
N GLU A 185 -9.16 -16.82 24.97
CA GLU A 185 -8.52 -15.58 25.43
C GLU A 185 -7.00 -15.71 25.51
N SER A 186 -6.49 -16.84 25.99
CA SER A 186 -5.05 -17.13 26.01
C SER A 186 -4.48 -17.21 24.59
N GLU A 187 -5.15 -17.92 23.68
CA GLU A 187 -4.74 -18.01 22.27
C GLU A 187 -4.76 -16.64 21.59
N LEU A 188 -5.80 -15.83 21.84
CA LEU A 188 -5.91 -14.48 21.32
C LEU A 188 -4.80 -13.57 21.84
N SER A 189 -4.43 -13.70 23.11
CA SER A 189 -3.30 -12.97 23.70
C SER A 189 -1.99 -13.35 23.03
N MET A 190 -1.73 -14.64 22.84
CA MET A 190 -0.53 -15.13 22.13
C MET A 190 -0.50 -14.62 20.68
N LYS A 191 -1.61 -14.71 19.95
CA LYS A 191 -1.68 -14.22 18.57
C LYS A 191 -1.49 -12.72 18.44
N LYS A 192 -1.95 -11.93 19.42
CA LYS A 192 -1.66 -10.49 19.48
C LYS A 192 -0.17 -10.23 19.67
N ALA A 193 0.49 -10.94 20.58
CA ALA A 193 1.93 -10.81 20.79
C ALA A 193 2.75 -11.20 19.54
N ASP A 194 2.36 -12.29 18.86
CA ASP A 194 2.98 -12.71 17.59
C ASP A 194 2.83 -11.62 16.52
N ALA A 195 1.64 -11.04 16.38
CA ALA A 195 1.36 -9.97 15.41
C ALA A 195 2.15 -8.69 15.70
N GLU A 196 2.30 -8.32 16.98
CA GLU A 196 3.14 -7.19 17.38
C GLU A 196 4.61 -7.44 17.05
N SER A 197 5.14 -8.63 17.34
CA SER A 197 6.50 -9.02 16.98
C SER A 197 6.72 -8.96 15.46
N GLU A 198 5.81 -9.51 14.66
CA GLU A 198 5.90 -9.46 13.20
C GLU A 198 5.83 -8.03 12.65
N LYS A 199 5.02 -7.16 13.26
CA LYS A 199 4.97 -5.74 12.90
C LYS A 199 6.32 -5.05 13.17
N THR A 200 6.92 -5.27 14.34
CA THR A 200 8.23 -4.68 14.65
C THR A 200 9.32 -5.15 13.68
N ARG A 201 9.30 -6.44 13.31
CA ARG A 201 10.20 -7.01 12.30
C ARG A 201 10.00 -6.38 10.92
N ALA A 202 8.76 -6.15 10.51
CA ALA A 202 8.44 -5.47 9.26
C ALA A 202 8.99 -4.03 9.25
N ASP A 203 8.79 -3.28 10.34
CA ASP A 203 9.29 -1.91 10.48
C ASP A 203 10.84 -1.85 10.42
N GLU A 204 11.53 -2.83 11.04
CA GLU A 204 12.99 -2.96 10.94
C GLU A 204 13.46 -3.26 9.51
N LEU A 205 12.77 -4.17 8.81
CA LEU A 205 13.08 -4.49 7.42
C LEU A 205 12.85 -3.29 6.50
N MET A 206 11.80 -2.50 6.73
CA MET A 206 11.56 -1.26 5.98
C MET A 206 12.68 -0.24 6.19
N LYS A 207 13.17 -0.07 7.44
CA LYS A 207 14.32 0.81 7.72
C LYS A 207 15.59 0.33 7.02
N LYS A 208 15.86 -0.98 7.06
CA LYS A 208 17.00 -1.58 6.35
C LYS A 208 16.90 -1.38 4.85
N LEU A 209 15.73 -1.62 4.27
CA LEU A 209 15.48 -1.40 2.84
C LEU A 209 15.77 0.05 2.44
N GLN A 210 15.28 1.02 3.22
CA GLN A 210 15.55 2.43 2.97
C GLN A 210 17.05 2.71 2.98
N SER A 211 17.77 2.29 4.02
CA SER A 211 19.23 2.50 4.10
C SER A 211 20.01 1.88 2.92
N LEU A 212 19.54 0.74 2.39
CA LEU A 212 20.16 0.11 1.22
C LEU A 212 19.86 0.86 -0.09
N ILE A 213 18.66 1.45 -0.21
CA ILE A 213 18.30 2.30 -1.35
C ILE A 213 19.19 3.56 -1.34
N ASP A 214 19.32 4.20 -0.18
CA ASP A 214 20.13 5.42 -0.03
C ASP A 214 21.61 5.11 -0.34
N GLN A 215 22.14 4.01 0.20
CA GLN A 215 23.50 3.56 -0.12
C GLN A 215 23.70 3.28 -1.61
N LYS A 216 22.76 2.58 -2.25
CA LYS A 216 22.82 2.31 -3.70
C LYS A 216 22.87 3.60 -4.52
N GLN A 217 22.12 4.63 -4.11
CA GLN A 217 22.14 5.92 -4.81
C GLN A 217 23.50 6.62 -4.65
N ILE A 218 24.06 6.61 -3.44
CA ILE A 218 25.41 7.14 -3.17
C ILE A 218 26.45 6.42 -4.04
N ASP A 219 26.46 5.09 -4.02
CA ASP A 219 27.40 4.27 -4.80
C ASP A 219 27.28 4.53 -6.30
N LEU A 220 26.06 4.72 -6.81
CA LEU A 220 25.81 5.06 -8.21
C LEU A 220 26.43 6.42 -8.58
N PHE A 221 26.25 7.45 -7.73
CA PHE A 221 26.85 8.76 -7.96
C PHE A 221 28.38 8.68 -7.93
N GLU A 222 28.95 7.97 -6.96
CA GLU A 222 30.41 7.77 -6.91
C GLU A 222 30.94 7.05 -8.15
N LEU A 223 30.24 6.00 -8.61
CA LEU A 223 30.61 5.27 -9.81
C LEU A 223 30.60 6.18 -11.04
N GLN A 224 29.54 6.99 -11.22
CA GLN A 224 29.45 7.96 -12.32
C GLN A 224 30.59 8.98 -12.28
N MET A 225 30.91 9.50 -11.09
CA MET A 225 32.04 10.42 -10.91
C MET A 225 33.38 9.78 -11.30
N ARG A 226 33.60 8.51 -10.91
CA ARG A 226 34.82 7.76 -11.27
C ARG A 226 34.88 7.46 -12.77
N GLN A 227 33.76 7.05 -13.38
CA GLN A 227 33.68 6.84 -14.83
C GLN A 227 34.01 8.11 -15.60
N HIS A 228 33.45 9.24 -15.18
CA HIS A 228 33.76 10.54 -15.78
C HIS A 228 35.24 10.92 -15.60
N ALA A 229 35.84 10.62 -14.45
CA ALA A 229 37.28 10.82 -14.23
C ALA A 229 38.14 9.95 -15.16
N THR A 230 37.73 8.70 -15.43
CA THR A 230 38.44 7.79 -16.34
C THR A 230 38.59 8.36 -17.75
N VAL A 231 37.57 9.06 -18.27
CA VAL A 231 37.65 9.72 -19.59
C VAL A 231 38.82 10.73 -19.63
N TYR A 232 39.02 11.50 -18.56
CA TYR A 232 40.15 12.42 -18.49
C TYR A 232 41.49 11.69 -18.37
N TRP A 233 41.55 10.60 -17.59
CA TRP A 233 42.76 9.78 -17.50
C TRP A 233 43.14 9.15 -18.85
N GLU A 234 42.16 8.72 -19.64
CA GLU A 234 42.37 8.22 -21.01
C GLU A 234 42.90 9.32 -21.92
N GLN A 235 42.34 10.53 -21.88
CA GLN A 235 42.85 11.68 -22.64
C GLN A 235 44.29 12.04 -22.25
N VAL A 236 44.65 11.92 -20.96
CA VAL A 236 46.02 12.14 -20.49
C VAL A 236 46.95 11.07 -21.06
N LYS A 237 46.55 9.80 -21.02
CA LYS A 237 47.30 8.67 -21.58
C LYS A 237 47.52 8.82 -23.10
N GLU A 238 46.53 9.33 -23.83
CA GLU A 238 46.61 9.58 -25.28
C GLU A 238 47.34 10.89 -25.63
N GLY A 239 47.75 11.69 -24.65
CA GLY A 239 48.40 13.00 -24.86
C GLY A 239 47.47 14.09 -25.42
N LYS A 240 46.16 13.86 -25.42
CA LYS A 240 45.13 14.79 -25.94
C LYS A 240 44.55 15.70 -24.86
N TYR A 241 44.88 15.47 -23.60
CA TYR A 241 44.33 16.23 -22.48
C TYR A 241 44.81 17.69 -22.50
N ARG A 242 43.85 18.62 -22.50
CA ARG A 242 44.10 20.06 -22.36
C ARG A 242 43.83 20.50 -20.93
N ARG A 243 44.84 21.11 -20.28
CA ARG A 243 44.68 21.70 -18.94
C ARG A 243 43.64 22.82 -18.98
N LEU A 244 42.60 22.68 -18.15
CA LEU A 244 41.54 23.69 -17.98
C LEU A 244 42.04 24.95 -17.27
N CYS A 245 42.98 24.78 -16.31
CA CYS A 245 43.62 25.88 -15.59
C CYS A 245 45.09 25.99 -16.01
N PRO A 246 45.51 27.10 -16.64
CA PRO A 246 46.89 27.27 -17.12
C PRO A 246 47.93 27.51 -16.02
N SER A 247 47.52 28.09 -14.88
CA SER A 247 48.40 28.42 -13.74
C SER A 247 47.86 27.86 -12.43
N ILE A 248 48.76 27.70 -11.44
CA ILE A 248 48.42 27.29 -10.06
C ILE A 248 47.40 28.27 -9.45
N THR A 249 47.62 29.57 -9.64
CA THR A 249 46.70 30.62 -9.19
C THR A 249 45.31 30.54 -9.83
N SER A 250 45.23 30.17 -11.12
CA SER A 250 43.96 29.96 -11.82
C SER A 250 43.24 28.72 -11.29
N ALA A 251 43.98 27.66 -10.96
CA ALA A 251 43.43 26.44 -10.39
C ALA A 251 42.87 26.67 -8.97
N GLU A 252 43.59 27.42 -8.12
CA GLU A 252 43.12 27.80 -6.79
C GLU A 252 41.84 28.64 -6.82
N ASN A 253 41.74 29.58 -7.76
CA ASN A 253 40.54 30.40 -7.93
C ASN A 253 39.34 29.58 -8.39
N GLU A 254 39.53 28.65 -9.32
CA GLU A 254 38.47 27.75 -9.76
C GLU A 254 38.08 26.76 -8.65
N ARG A 255 39.04 26.22 -7.88
CA ARG A 255 38.80 25.40 -6.68
C ARG A 255 37.93 26.14 -5.66
N LYS A 256 38.29 27.37 -5.30
CA LYS A 256 37.49 28.24 -4.40
C LYS A 256 36.08 28.47 -4.95
N ARG A 257 35.94 28.69 -6.26
CA ARG A 257 34.64 28.85 -6.92
C ARG A 257 33.76 27.61 -6.78
N GLN A 258 34.32 26.42 -7.00
CA GLN A 258 33.60 25.15 -6.88
C GLN A 258 33.18 24.87 -5.42
N ILE A 259 34.05 25.16 -4.45
CA ILE A 259 33.71 25.06 -3.01
C ILE A 259 32.56 26.00 -2.65
N ASN A 260 32.62 27.26 -3.09
CA ASN A 260 31.55 28.21 -2.81
C ASN A 260 30.23 27.79 -3.46
N ARG A 261 30.28 27.24 -4.68
CA ARG A 261 29.10 26.68 -5.35
C ARG A 261 28.51 25.49 -4.59
N ALA A 262 29.35 24.58 -4.09
CA ALA A 262 28.90 23.45 -3.28
C ALA A 262 28.22 23.92 -1.98
N ARG A 263 28.76 24.94 -1.31
CA ARG A 263 28.12 25.57 -0.13
C ARG A 263 26.78 26.21 -0.46
N SER A 264 26.68 26.92 -1.59
CA SER A 264 25.41 27.50 -2.05
C SER A 264 24.36 26.42 -2.34
N LEU A 265 24.76 25.32 -2.99
CA LEU A 265 23.87 24.18 -3.25
C LEU A 265 23.42 23.52 -1.95
N MET A 266 24.31 23.38 -0.96
CA MET A 266 23.92 22.88 0.36
C MET A 266 22.88 23.78 1.02
N ALA A 267 23.08 25.10 1.00
CA ALA A 267 22.11 26.05 1.55
C ALA A 267 20.75 25.97 0.82
N VAL A 268 20.74 25.70 -0.49
CA VAL A 268 19.49 25.46 -1.25
C VAL A 268 18.83 24.16 -0.79
N ILE A 269 19.58 23.09 -0.59
CA ILE A 269 19.05 21.83 -0.06
C ILE A 269 18.45 22.04 1.33
N ASP A 270 19.16 22.72 2.23
CA ASP A 270 18.67 23.02 3.58
C ASP A 270 17.37 23.85 3.56
N HIS A 271 17.30 24.84 2.67
CA HIS A 271 16.11 25.65 2.47
C HIS A 271 14.93 24.82 1.94
N LEU A 272 15.15 24.00 0.91
CA LEU A 272 14.13 23.12 0.34
C LEU A 272 13.64 22.08 1.36
N VAL A 273 14.53 21.54 2.18
CA VAL A 273 14.19 20.59 3.25
C VAL A 273 13.39 21.27 4.37
N THR A 274 13.61 22.57 4.60
CA THR A 274 12.86 23.36 5.57
C THR A 274 11.46 23.69 5.06
N GLU A 275 11.33 24.08 3.78
CA GLU A 275 10.05 24.41 3.16
C GLU A 275 9.21 23.17 2.81
N PHE A 276 9.87 22.06 2.46
CA PHE A 276 9.23 20.82 2.01
C PHE A 276 9.81 19.60 2.72
N PRO A 277 9.41 19.33 3.99
CA PRO A 277 9.95 18.22 4.78
C PRO A 277 9.81 16.85 4.13
N GLN A 278 8.80 16.66 3.28
CA GLN A 278 8.55 15.42 2.55
C GLN A 278 9.65 15.04 1.56
N ILE A 279 10.42 16.01 1.04
CA ILE A 279 11.48 15.78 0.04
C ILE A 279 12.83 15.47 0.70
N ARG A 280 12.92 15.58 2.04
CA ARG A 280 14.16 15.33 2.80
C ARG A 280 14.83 14.02 2.44
N LYS A 281 14.05 12.95 2.29
CA LYS A 281 14.57 11.61 1.99
C LYS A 281 15.18 11.53 0.60
N ASP A 282 14.60 12.21 -0.37
CA ASP A 282 15.08 12.19 -1.76
C ASP A 282 16.35 13.03 -1.94
N LEU A 283 16.55 14.04 -1.10
CA LEU A 283 17.70 14.95 -1.16
C LEU A 283 18.87 14.53 -0.26
N GLU A 284 18.67 13.61 0.68
CA GLU A 284 19.71 13.14 1.60
C GLU A 284 20.96 12.63 0.87
N PRO A 285 20.88 11.79 -0.19
CA PRO A 285 22.06 11.26 -0.85
C PRO A 285 22.91 12.34 -1.54
N VAL A 286 22.25 13.37 -2.08
CA VAL A 286 22.91 14.54 -2.70
C VAL A 286 23.56 15.42 -1.62
N GLY A 287 22.89 15.60 -0.50
CA GLY A 287 23.44 16.28 0.68
C GLY A 287 24.72 15.59 1.18
N HIS A 288 24.65 14.27 1.40
CA HIS A 288 25.80 13.49 1.85
C HIS A 288 26.99 13.57 0.87
N LEU A 289 26.74 13.53 -0.45
CA LEU A 289 27.78 13.65 -1.47
C LEU A 289 28.46 15.03 -1.43
N LEU A 290 27.67 16.11 -1.31
CA LEU A 290 28.20 17.47 -1.25
C LEU A 290 28.97 17.71 0.06
N GLU A 291 28.48 17.18 1.18
CA GLU A 291 29.14 17.26 2.48
C GLU A 291 30.47 16.49 2.48
N SER A 292 30.49 15.27 1.93
CA SER A 292 31.70 14.48 1.73
C SER A 292 32.74 15.23 0.89
N LYS A 293 32.33 15.87 -0.21
CA LYS A 293 33.23 16.69 -1.04
C LYS A 293 33.74 17.94 -0.31
N LEU A 294 32.89 18.59 0.49
CA LEU A 294 33.31 19.72 1.33
C LEU A 294 34.33 19.29 2.40
N ASN A 295 34.15 18.10 2.97
CA ASN A 295 35.03 17.54 3.99
C ASN A 295 36.38 17.06 3.40
N SER A 296 36.38 16.46 2.21
CA SER A 296 37.62 16.08 1.52
C SER A 296 38.48 17.30 1.18
N GLU A 297 37.86 18.36 0.64
CA GLU A 297 38.52 19.63 0.32
C GLU A 297 39.07 20.35 1.56
N SER A 298 38.31 20.30 2.67
CA SER A 298 38.75 20.86 3.96
C SER A 298 39.93 20.09 4.56
N SER A 299 40.08 18.81 4.23
CA SER A 299 41.19 17.94 4.68
C SER A 299 42.45 18.16 3.84
N GLU A 300 42.30 18.36 2.52
CA GLU A 300 43.42 18.70 1.63
C GLU A 300 44.01 20.08 1.92
N LEU A 301 43.18 21.08 2.26
CA LEU A 301 43.64 22.41 2.71
C LEU A 301 44.50 22.35 3.99
N LYS A 302 44.28 21.35 4.86
CA LYS A 302 45.11 21.13 6.05
C LYS A 302 46.46 20.49 5.71
N LEU A 303 46.55 19.73 4.62
CA LEU A 303 47.79 19.10 4.16
C LEU A 303 48.67 20.09 3.38
N ASP A 304 48.07 20.93 2.54
CA ASP A 304 48.80 22.00 1.80
C ASP A 304 49.38 23.06 2.75
N GLY A 305 48.72 23.36 3.88
CA GLY A 305 49.24 24.25 4.92
C GLY A 305 50.45 23.70 5.70
N VAL A 306 50.66 22.38 5.71
CA VAL A 306 51.83 21.74 6.32
C VAL A 306 53.00 21.68 5.33
N SER A 307 52.73 21.51 4.04
CA SER A 307 53.73 21.55 2.96
C SER A 307 54.38 22.94 2.81
N ALA A 308 53.58 24.01 2.87
CA ALA A 308 54.08 25.39 2.80
C ALA A 308 54.94 25.81 4.00
N GLY A 309 54.90 25.08 5.12
CA GLY A 309 55.74 25.33 6.30
C GLY A 309 57.14 24.72 6.23
N THR A 310 57.39 23.82 5.28
CA THR A 310 58.68 23.10 5.16
C THR A 310 59.61 23.62 4.07
N GLU A 311 59.13 24.41 3.11
CA GLU A 311 59.99 24.97 2.04
C GLU A 311 60.72 26.27 2.45
N ASP A 312 60.25 26.98 3.50
CA ASP A 312 60.91 28.20 4.01
C ASP A 312 62.06 27.93 5.01
N SER A 313 62.42 26.66 5.26
CA SER A 313 63.54 26.28 6.16
C SER A 313 64.78 25.73 5.44
N LEU A 314 64.88 25.83 4.11
CA LEU A 314 66.05 25.37 3.34
C LEU A 314 66.70 26.45 2.47
N LEU A 315 66.57 27.73 2.85
CA LEU A 315 67.38 28.83 2.33
C LEU A 315 68.05 29.62 3.46
N ILE A 316 69.00 28.96 4.14
CA ILE A 316 70.23 29.59 4.70
C ILE A 316 71.39 28.67 4.34
#